data_AF-A0A1G3R306-F1
#
_entry.id   AF-A0A1G3R306-F1
#
_cell.length_a   1.000
_cell.length_b   1.000
_cell.length_c   1.000
_cell.angle_alpha   90.00
_cell.angle_beta   90.00
_cell.angle_gamma   90.00
#
_symmetry.space_group_name_H-M   'P 1'
#
loop_
_entity.id
_entity.type
_entity.pdbx_description
1 polymer ?
#
loop_
_entity_poly.entity_id
_entity_poly.type
_entity_poly.pdbx_seq_one_letter_code
_entity_poly.pdbx_strand_id
1 'polypeptide(L)'
;MADTAIQELIAPAIDRQARLEEELEAQNRRDAHLLVLIGQVRDIFENHFDRTWFSVIIDGLPIDFRTVREIRQMVSLTTLYPGEEWQIYQAVLELETFVLTVRRQLLPVLKERLGVSWLFPGRRVRDRNQFLLRKLVAITFPYNLERLRAATLRLKDGLLSYYPRLSEE
;
A
#
# COMPACT_ATOMS: atom_id res chain seq x y z
N MET A 1 -8.79 -24.47 -54.72
CA MET A 1 -9.77 -23.37 -54.73
C MET A 1 -10.61 -23.35 -53.46
N ALA A 2 -11.06 -24.48 -52.91
CA ALA A 2 -11.74 -24.52 -51.60
C ALA A 2 -10.79 -24.31 -50.40
N ASP A 3 -9.55 -24.84 -50.45
CA ASP A 3 -8.56 -24.68 -49.36
C ASP A 3 -8.10 -23.24 -49.15
N THR A 4 -7.98 -22.44 -50.21
CA THR A 4 -7.54 -21.05 -50.13
C THR A 4 -8.58 -20.15 -49.47
N ALA A 5 -9.87 -20.38 -49.75
CA ALA A 5 -10.98 -19.63 -49.16
C ALA A 5 -11.16 -19.96 -47.66
N ILE A 6 -10.89 -21.21 -47.25
CA ILE A 6 -10.89 -21.61 -45.84
C ILE A 6 -9.67 -21.02 -45.12
N GLN A 7 -8.48 -21.00 -45.75
CA GLN A 7 -7.29 -20.34 -45.21
C GLN A 7 -7.47 -18.82 -45.02
N GLU A 8 -8.08 -18.13 -45.97
CA GLU A 8 -8.33 -16.67 -45.89
C GLU A 8 -9.37 -16.29 -44.83
N LEU A 9 -10.31 -17.18 -44.49
CA LEU A 9 -11.28 -16.98 -43.40
C LEU A 9 -10.72 -17.31 -42.02
N ILE A 10 -9.80 -18.27 -41.92
CA ILE A 10 -9.19 -18.72 -40.65
C ILE A 10 -8.03 -17.82 -40.22
N ALA A 11 -7.20 -17.34 -41.14
CA ALA A 11 -6.06 -16.45 -40.85
C ALA A 11 -6.42 -15.19 -40.02
N PRO A 12 -7.47 -14.41 -40.33
CA PRO A 12 -7.84 -13.22 -39.54
C PRO A 12 -8.42 -13.58 -38.15
N ALA A 13 -9.02 -14.76 -38.00
CA ALA A 13 -9.51 -15.24 -36.71
C ALA A 13 -8.36 -15.68 -35.78
N ILE A 14 -7.34 -16.35 -36.32
CA ILE A 14 -6.13 -16.73 -35.60
C ILE A 14 -5.31 -15.49 -35.20
N ASP A 15 -5.14 -14.51 -36.09
CA ASP A 15 -4.45 -13.24 -35.79
C ASP A 15 -5.19 -12.44 -34.70
N ARG A 16 -6.53 -12.43 -34.72
CA ARG A 16 -7.32 -11.80 -33.66
C ARG A 16 -7.19 -12.52 -32.31
N GLN A 17 -7.17 -13.85 -32.32
CA GLN A 17 -7.04 -14.64 -31.09
C GLN A 17 -5.64 -14.52 -30.48
N ALA A 18 -4.59 -14.54 -31.31
CA ALA A 18 -3.21 -14.31 -30.89
C ALA A 18 -3.03 -12.92 -30.25
N ARG A 19 -3.65 -11.88 -30.81
CA ARG A 19 -3.63 -10.52 -30.21
C ARG A 19 -4.31 -10.47 -28.84
N LEU A 20 -5.46 -11.13 -28.69
CA LEU A 20 -6.17 -11.18 -27.42
C LEU A 20 -5.38 -11.95 -26.34
N GLU A 21 -4.71 -13.04 -26.74
CA GLU A 21 -3.82 -13.79 -25.87
C GLU A 21 -2.61 -12.94 -25.43
N GLU A 22 -1.99 -12.21 -26.36
CA GLU A 22 -0.88 -11.30 -26.04
C GLU A 22 -1.29 -10.14 -25.11
N GLU A 23 -2.46 -9.54 -25.35
CA GLU A 23 -3.04 -8.50 -24.49
C GLU A 23 -3.32 -9.03 -23.07
N LEU A 24 -3.87 -10.23 -22.96
CA LEU A 24 -4.14 -10.89 -21.68
C LEU A 24 -2.83 -11.23 -20.95
N GLU A 25 -1.82 -11.73 -21.64
CA GLU A 25 -0.49 -11.99 -21.05
C GLU A 25 0.20 -10.70 -20.60
N ALA A 26 0.11 -9.63 -21.39
CA ALA A 26 0.59 -8.32 -21.00
C ALA A 26 -0.12 -7.84 -19.73
N GLN A 27 -1.45 -7.94 -19.68
CA GLN A 27 -2.24 -7.59 -18.51
C GLN A 27 -1.83 -8.41 -17.28
N ASN A 28 -1.76 -9.73 -17.39
CA ASN A 28 -1.35 -10.60 -16.29
C ASN A 28 0.03 -10.24 -15.74
N ARG A 29 0.98 -9.86 -16.60
CA ARG A 29 2.31 -9.40 -16.17
C ARG A 29 2.25 -8.09 -15.39
N ARG A 30 1.43 -7.13 -15.84
CA ARG A 30 1.21 -5.86 -15.11
C ARG A 30 0.60 -6.14 -13.74
N ASP A 31 -0.46 -6.95 -13.71
CA ASP A 31 -1.22 -7.22 -12.49
C ASP A 31 -0.37 -7.98 -11.47
N ALA A 32 0.41 -8.96 -11.92
CA ALA A 32 1.38 -9.65 -11.07
C ALA A 32 2.43 -8.70 -10.49
N HIS A 33 2.96 -7.77 -11.29
CA HIS A 33 3.92 -6.78 -10.79
C HIS A 33 3.28 -5.83 -9.76
N LEU A 34 2.08 -5.33 -10.02
CA LEU A 34 1.37 -4.47 -9.07
C LEU A 34 1.03 -5.19 -7.76
N LEU A 35 0.61 -6.45 -7.82
CA LEU A 35 0.36 -7.28 -6.63
C LEU A 35 1.62 -7.49 -5.79
N VAL A 36 2.79 -7.64 -6.42
CA VAL A 36 4.08 -7.69 -5.70
C VAL A 36 4.33 -6.37 -4.95
N LEU A 37 4.08 -5.22 -5.59
CA LEU A 37 4.25 -3.91 -4.96
C LEU A 37 3.26 -3.69 -3.81
N ILE A 38 1.99 -4.07 -3.99
CA ILE A 38 0.96 -4.07 -2.94
C ILE A 38 1.39 -4.96 -1.78
N GLY A 39 1.93 -6.15 -2.06
CA GLY A 39 2.46 -7.06 -1.05
C GLY A 39 3.58 -6.45 -0.21
N GLN A 40 4.50 -5.68 -0.82
CA GLN A 40 5.55 -4.97 -0.08
C GLN A 40 4.98 -3.91 0.86
N VAL A 41 3.95 -3.19 0.43
CA VAL A 41 3.24 -2.22 1.27
C VAL A 41 2.53 -2.94 2.42
N ARG A 42 1.81 -4.03 2.10
CA ARG A 42 1.11 -4.88 3.08
C ARG A 42 2.05 -5.32 4.20
N ASP A 43 3.18 -5.92 3.85
CA ASP A 43 4.10 -6.48 4.83
C ASP A 43 4.62 -5.41 5.80
N ILE A 44 4.83 -4.19 5.34
CA ILE A 44 5.27 -3.09 6.22
C ILE A 44 4.11 -2.56 7.05
N PHE A 45 2.96 -2.32 6.41
CA PHE A 45 1.78 -1.76 7.04
C PHE A 45 1.25 -2.67 8.15
N GLU A 46 0.99 -3.94 7.85
CA GLU A 46 0.43 -4.89 8.81
C GLU A 46 1.37 -5.15 9.99
N ASN A 47 2.69 -5.20 9.74
CA ASN A 47 3.64 -5.50 10.79
C ASN A 47 3.87 -4.34 11.77
N HIS A 48 3.72 -3.09 11.32
CA HIS A 48 4.15 -1.93 12.10
C HIS A 48 3.06 -0.88 12.36
N PHE A 49 2.03 -0.81 11.51
CA PHE A 49 1.01 0.24 11.54
C PHE A 49 -0.39 -0.32 11.78
N ASP A 50 -0.64 -1.60 11.49
CA ASP A 50 -1.93 -2.25 11.77
C ASP A 50 -1.97 -3.03 13.09
N ARG A 51 -1.19 -2.58 14.08
CA ARG A 51 -1.10 -3.21 15.39
C ARG A 51 -1.99 -2.48 16.39
N THR A 52 -2.56 -3.20 17.36
CA THR A 52 -3.42 -2.60 18.40
C THR A 52 -2.75 -1.44 19.14
N TRP A 53 -1.44 -1.53 19.40
CA TRP A 53 -0.71 -0.44 20.05
C TRP A 53 -0.67 0.83 19.19
N PHE A 54 -0.69 0.71 17.86
CA PHE A 54 -0.67 1.83 16.95
C PHE A 54 -1.97 2.63 17.05
N SER A 55 -3.12 1.93 17.03
CA SER A 55 -4.44 2.54 17.21
C SER A 55 -4.55 3.35 18.51
N VAL A 56 -3.91 2.88 19.59
CA VAL A 56 -3.90 3.59 20.89
C VAL A 56 -3.08 4.87 20.83
N ILE A 57 -1.95 4.89 20.11
CA ILE A 57 -1.07 6.07 20.10
C ILE A 57 -1.52 7.14 19.10
N ILE A 58 -2.28 6.76 18.07
CA ILE A 58 -2.85 7.71 17.11
C ILE A 58 -4.18 8.31 17.58
N ASP A 59 -4.72 7.85 18.71
CA ASP A 59 -5.96 8.40 19.27
C ASP A 59 -5.85 9.92 19.49
N GLY A 60 -6.84 10.66 18.99
CA GLY A 60 -6.84 12.12 18.98
C GLY A 60 -5.86 12.78 17.99
N LEU A 61 -5.29 12.04 17.03
CA LEU A 61 -4.70 12.62 15.82
C LEU A 61 -5.76 12.69 14.71
N PRO A 62 -5.63 13.62 13.73
CA PRO A 62 -6.44 13.64 12.52
C PRO A 62 -6.04 12.51 11.55
N ILE A 63 -6.00 11.29 12.06
CA ILE A 63 -5.91 10.05 11.32
C ILE A 63 -7.23 9.34 11.59
N ASP A 64 -8.15 9.35 10.63
CA ASP A 64 -9.43 8.71 10.85
C ASP A 64 -9.32 7.17 10.65
N PHE A 65 -10.27 6.43 11.22
CA PHE A 65 -10.33 4.98 11.07
C PHE A 65 -10.75 4.54 9.66
N ARG A 66 -11.32 5.44 8.86
CA ARG A 66 -11.75 5.18 7.49
C ARG A 66 -10.53 5.09 6.57
N THR A 67 -9.60 6.05 6.61
CA THR A 67 -8.31 6.01 5.91
C THR A 67 -7.55 4.74 6.24
N VAL A 68 -7.47 4.35 7.52
CA VAL A 68 -6.81 3.10 7.94
C VAL A 68 -7.51 1.87 7.33
N ARG A 69 -8.85 1.88 7.28
CA ARG A 69 -9.64 0.80 6.66
C ARG A 69 -9.43 0.72 5.15
N GLU A 70 -9.42 1.85 4.46
CA GLU A 70 -9.21 1.93 3.00
C GLU A 70 -7.81 1.42 2.63
N ILE A 71 -6.79 1.83 3.39
CA ILE A 71 -5.43 1.27 3.26
C ILE A 71 -5.45 -0.25 3.48
N ARG A 72 -6.11 -0.73 4.55
CA ARG A 72 -6.20 -2.16 4.85
C ARG A 72 -6.86 -2.94 3.70
N GLN A 73 -7.92 -2.40 3.11
CA GLN A 73 -8.60 -3.02 1.97
C GLN A 73 -7.67 -3.14 0.77
N MET A 74 -6.96 -2.07 0.41
CA MET A 74 -5.99 -2.10 -0.68
C MET A 74 -4.87 -3.11 -0.45
N VAL A 75 -4.25 -3.12 0.74
CA VAL A 75 -3.14 -4.06 1.01
C VAL A 75 -3.59 -5.52 1.12
N SER A 76 -4.88 -5.76 1.35
CA SER A 76 -5.47 -7.11 1.39
C SER A 76 -5.79 -7.68 0.00
N LEU A 77 -5.61 -6.90 -1.07
CA LEU A 77 -5.87 -7.38 -2.43
C LEU A 77 -4.95 -8.56 -2.78
N THR A 78 -5.56 -9.61 -3.31
CA THR A 78 -4.88 -10.83 -3.79
C THR A 78 -4.99 -11.00 -5.30
N THR A 79 -5.93 -10.30 -5.92
CA THR A 79 -6.20 -10.24 -7.36
C THR A 79 -6.56 -8.81 -7.73
N LEU A 80 -6.29 -8.41 -8.97
CA LEU A 80 -6.71 -7.11 -9.52
C LEU A 80 -7.74 -7.35 -10.61
N TYR A 81 -8.88 -6.67 -10.51
CA TYR A 81 -9.88 -6.70 -11.58
C TYR A 81 -9.75 -5.44 -12.45
N PRO A 82 -10.01 -5.56 -13.78
CA PRO A 82 -10.07 -4.40 -14.66
C PRO A 82 -11.07 -3.37 -14.13
N GLY A 83 -10.67 -2.11 -14.09
CA GLY A 83 -11.50 -1.01 -13.57
C GLY A 83 -11.33 -0.72 -12.08
N GLU A 84 -10.49 -1.49 -11.36
CA GLU A 84 -10.14 -1.22 -9.96
C GLU A 84 -8.94 -0.26 -9.81
N GLU A 85 -8.30 0.14 -10.91
CA GLU A 85 -7.04 0.89 -10.90
C GLU A 85 -7.18 2.25 -10.23
N TRP A 86 -8.33 2.91 -10.44
CA TRP A 86 -8.65 4.18 -9.82
C TRP A 86 -8.77 4.07 -8.30
N GLN A 87 -9.47 3.04 -7.81
CA GLN A 87 -9.66 2.80 -6.37
C GLN A 87 -8.32 2.50 -5.70
N ILE A 88 -7.45 1.73 -6.36
CA ILE A 88 -6.10 1.45 -5.85
C ILE A 88 -5.27 2.73 -5.82
N TYR A 89 -5.34 3.56 -6.87
CA TYR A 89 -4.63 4.83 -6.90
C TYR A 89 -5.10 5.79 -5.80
N GLN A 90 -6.41 5.90 -5.56
CA GLN A 90 -6.95 6.67 -4.44
C GLN A 90 -6.44 6.15 -3.09
N ALA A 91 -6.43 4.83 -2.88
CA ALA A 91 -5.87 4.24 -1.67
C ALA A 91 -4.36 4.51 -1.49
N VAL A 92 -3.61 4.61 -2.60
CA VAL A 92 -2.20 5.02 -2.58
C VAL A 92 -2.05 6.48 -2.15
N LEU A 93 -2.90 7.40 -2.63
CA LEU A 93 -2.89 8.80 -2.20
C LEU A 93 -3.25 8.96 -0.72
N GLU A 94 -4.24 8.19 -0.24
CA GLU A 94 -4.59 8.10 1.18
C GLU A 94 -3.42 7.59 2.01
N LEU A 95 -2.67 6.59 1.51
CA LEU A 95 -1.48 6.08 2.17
C LEU A 95 -0.34 7.11 2.22
N GLU A 96 -0.13 7.90 1.16
CA GLU A 96 0.83 9.01 1.17
C GLU A 96 0.45 10.05 2.23
N THR A 97 -0.83 10.41 2.28
CA THR A 97 -1.38 11.34 3.28
C THR A 97 -1.20 10.79 4.69
N PHE A 98 -1.49 9.51 4.91
CA PHE A 98 -1.26 8.83 6.18
C PHE A 98 0.20 8.92 6.62
N VAL A 99 1.15 8.58 5.75
CA VAL A 99 2.59 8.63 6.05
C VAL A 99 3.01 10.05 6.45
N LEU A 100 2.51 11.05 5.73
CA LEU A 100 2.84 12.45 5.95
C LEU A 100 2.22 12.98 7.26
N THR A 101 0.99 12.59 7.58
CA THR A 101 0.31 12.91 8.84
C THR A 101 1.03 12.29 10.03
N VAL A 102 1.35 10.99 9.96
CA VAL A 102 2.14 10.28 10.98
C VAL A 102 3.49 10.95 11.19
N ARG A 103 4.19 11.30 10.10
CA ARG A 103 5.49 11.99 10.18
C ARG A 103 5.39 13.34 10.87
N ARG A 104 4.40 14.16 10.51
CA ARG A 104 4.28 15.54 11.00
C ARG A 104 3.72 15.62 12.41
N GLN A 105 2.83 14.72 12.79
CA GLN A 105 2.04 14.86 14.00
C GLN A 105 2.33 13.81 15.06
N LEU A 106 2.62 12.56 14.67
CA LEU A 106 2.91 11.50 15.63
C LEU A 106 4.40 11.45 15.98
N LEU A 107 5.27 11.51 14.97
CA LEU A 107 6.73 11.37 15.15
C LEU A 107 7.30 12.34 16.21
N PRO A 108 6.92 13.63 16.26
CA PRO A 108 7.45 14.58 17.24
C PRO A 108 7.08 14.25 18.69
N VAL A 109 5.95 13.55 18.91
CA VAL A 109 5.41 13.24 20.25
C VAL A 109 5.38 11.73 20.53
N LEU A 110 6.05 10.94 19.71
CA LEU A 110 5.95 9.48 19.71
C LEU A 110 6.39 8.89 21.07
N LYS A 111 7.46 9.43 21.66
CA LYS A 111 8.00 8.93 22.94
C LYS A 111 7.03 9.20 24.09
N GLU A 112 6.34 10.33 24.06
CA GLU A 112 5.32 10.73 25.02
C GLU A 112 4.09 9.83 24.88
N ARG A 113 3.60 9.65 23.65
CA ARG A 113 2.47 8.76 23.32
C ARG A 113 2.73 7.31 23.72
N LEU A 114 3.97 6.84 23.56
CA LEU A 114 4.39 5.50 23.98
C LEU A 114 4.63 5.39 25.50
N GLY A 115 4.66 6.49 26.26
CA GLY A 115 4.94 6.48 27.69
C GLY A 115 6.40 6.10 28.03
N VAL A 116 7.33 6.39 27.11
CA VAL A 116 8.78 6.15 27.29
C VAL A 116 9.60 7.44 27.42
N SER A 117 8.97 8.59 27.22
CA SER A 117 9.59 9.90 27.44
C SER A 117 9.85 10.17 28.93
N TRP A 118 10.97 10.84 29.22
CA TRP A 118 11.31 11.30 30.57
C TRP A 118 10.63 12.62 30.93
N LEU A 119 10.09 13.34 29.94
CA LEU A 119 9.47 14.65 30.14
C LEU A 119 8.18 14.58 30.98
N PHE A 120 7.49 13.43 30.99
CA PHE A 120 6.25 13.23 31.71
C PHE A 120 6.30 11.92 32.54
N PRO A 121 7.01 11.91 33.68
CA PRO A 121 7.24 10.69 34.45
C PRO A 121 5.95 10.02 34.96
N GLY A 122 4.89 10.81 35.24
CA GLY A 122 3.60 10.29 35.68
C GLY A 122 2.83 9.47 34.63
N ARG A 123 3.17 9.60 33.34
CA ARG A 123 2.55 8.87 32.22
C ARG A 123 3.40 7.70 31.73
N ARG A 124 4.49 7.38 32.43
CA ARG A 124 5.41 6.33 32.02
C ARG A 124 4.84 4.95 32.28
N VAL A 125 5.18 4.04 31.38
CA VAL A 125 4.95 2.62 31.58
C VAL A 125 5.81 2.13 32.74
N ARG A 126 5.16 1.56 33.76
CA ARG A 126 5.81 1.03 34.97
C ARG A 126 6.39 -0.37 34.75
N ASP A 127 5.73 -1.18 33.93
CA ASP A 127 6.22 -2.52 33.59
C ASP A 127 7.50 -2.42 32.75
N ARG A 128 8.54 -3.14 33.18
CA ARG A 128 9.87 -3.06 32.57
C ARG A 128 9.90 -3.64 31.16
N ASN A 129 9.19 -4.74 30.92
CA ASN A 129 9.18 -5.41 29.62
C ASN A 129 8.44 -4.54 28.59
N GLN A 130 7.28 -4.01 28.96
CA GLN A 130 6.51 -3.07 28.15
C GLN A 130 7.29 -1.79 27.87
N PHE A 131 8.01 -1.26 28.85
CA PHE A 131 8.88 -0.10 28.65
C PHE A 131 9.97 -0.37 27.61
N LEU A 132 10.64 -1.53 27.68
CA LEU A 132 11.67 -1.93 26.71
C LEU A 132 11.08 -2.11 25.31
N LEU A 133 9.96 -2.82 25.18
CA LEU A 133 9.28 -3.02 23.88
C LEU A 133 8.89 -1.68 23.24
N ARG A 134 8.25 -0.79 24.00
CA ARG A 134 7.86 0.53 23.48
C ARG A 134 9.05 1.43 23.15
N LYS A 135 10.15 1.28 23.88
CA LYS A 135 11.41 1.98 23.55
C LYS A 135 11.98 1.47 22.22
N LEU A 136 11.95 0.17 21.97
CA LEU A 136 12.34 -0.41 20.67
C LEU A 136 11.44 0.09 19.54
N VAL A 137 10.12 0.15 19.77
CA VAL A 137 9.18 0.76 18.81
C VAL A 137 9.58 2.21 18.54
N ALA A 138 9.79 3.04 19.57
CA ALA A 138 10.16 4.45 19.38
C ALA A 138 11.45 4.65 18.55
N ILE A 139 12.41 3.71 18.65
CA ILE A 139 13.67 3.75 17.90
C ILE A 139 13.48 3.28 16.46
N THR A 140 12.71 2.22 16.24
CA THR A 140 12.55 1.59 14.92
C THR A 140 11.48 2.27 14.06
N PHE A 141 10.52 2.97 14.70
CA PHE A 141 9.38 3.58 14.04
C PHE A 141 9.73 4.55 12.90
N PRO A 142 10.68 5.51 13.04
CA PRO A 142 11.02 6.42 11.96
C PRO A 142 11.51 5.69 10.71
N TYR A 143 12.31 4.63 10.90
CA TYR A 143 12.79 3.80 9.81
C TYR A 143 11.66 3.01 9.13
N ASN A 144 10.76 2.41 9.91
CA ASN A 144 9.61 1.69 9.35
C ASN A 144 8.65 2.63 8.59
N LEU A 145 8.49 3.87 9.06
CA LEU A 145 7.71 4.90 8.36
C LEU A 145 8.34 5.30 7.03
N GLU A 146 9.68 5.42 6.98
CA GLU A 146 10.39 5.68 5.74
C GLU A 146 10.31 4.50 4.77
N ARG A 147 10.38 3.26 5.27
CA ARG A 147 10.15 2.05 4.46
C ARG A 147 8.76 2.03 3.86
N LEU A 148 7.74 2.37 4.65
CA LEU A 148 6.36 2.46 4.18
C LEU A 148 6.26 3.51 3.06
N ARG A 149 6.80 4.73 3.28
CA ARG A 149 6.85 5.78 2.27
C ARG A 149 7.48 5.31 0.96
N ALA A 150 8.64 4.67 1.03
CA ALA A 150 9.35 4.19 -0.15
C ALA A 150 8.59 3.09 -0.89
N ALA A 151 7.89 2.20 -0.17
CA ALA A 151 7.02 1.19 -0.79
C ALA A 151 5.80 1.84 -1.47
N THR A 152 5.17 2.81 -0.81
CA THR A 152 4.03 3.57 -1.37
C THR A 152 4.41 4.29 -2.66
N LEU A 153 5.56 4.97 -2.68
CA LEU A 153 6.04 5.65 -3.89
C LEU A 153 6.30 4.67 -5.03
N ARG A 154 6.95 3.53 -4.76
CA ARG A 154 7.15 2.50 -5.79
C ARG A 154 5.85 1.93 -6.35
N LEU A 155 4.85 1.73 -5.49
CA LEU A 155 3.51 1.31 -5.93
C LEU A 155 2.85 2.39 -6.80
N LYS A 156 2.94 3.66 -6.40
CA LYS A 156 2.43 4.79 -7.18
C LYS A 156 3.09 4.88 -8.57
N ASP A 157 4.43 4.82 -8.60
CA ASP A 157 5.20 4.86 -9.84
C ASP A 157 4.86 3.67 -10.74
N GLY A 158 4.68 2.48 -10.16
CA GLY A 158 4.24 1.29 -10.88
C GLY A 158 2.84 1.45 -11.48
N LEU A 159 1.88 2.00 -10.72
CA LEU A 159 0.53 2.27 -11.21
C LEU A 159 0.54 3.28 -12.36
N LEU A 160 1.23 4.41 -12.19
CA LEU A 160 1.29 5.47 -13.20
C LEU A 160 2.08 5.04 -14.45
N SER A 161 3.04 4.12 -14.31
CA SER A 161 3.73 3.53 -15.47
C SER A 161 2.80 2.68 -16.34
N TYR A 162 1.80 2.02 -15.77
CA TYR A 162 0.85 1.19 -16.52
C TYR A 162 -0.43 1.94 -16.88
N TYR A 163 -0.83 2.91 -16.06
CA TYR A 163 -2.06 3.68 -16.18
C TYR A 163 -1.77 5.20 -15.99
N PRO A 164 -1.13 5.87 -16.96
CA PRO A 164 -0.73 7.27 -16.82
C PRO A 164 -1.90 8.24 -16.61
N ARG A 165 -3.09 7.90 -17.13
CA ARG A 165 -4.30 8.72 -17.05
C ARG A 165 -4.82 8.91 -15.62
N LEU A 166 -4.41 8.05 -14.67
CA LEU A 166 -4.85 8.15 -13.28
C LEU A 166 -4.38 9.46 -12.60
N SER A 167 -3.33 10.13 -13.10
CA SER A 167 -2.91 11.42 -12.55
C SER A 167 -3.60 12.64 -13.16
N GLU A 168 -4.42 12.44 -14.19
CA GLU A 168 -5.09 13.53 -14.94
C GLU A 168 -6.52 13.82 -14.43
N GLU A 169 -7.08 12.92 -13.60
CA GLU A 169 -8.36 13.06 -12.90
C GLU A 169 -8.18 13.62 -11.49
#